data_AF-A0A966EPU9-F1
#
_entry.id   AF-A0A966EPU9-F1
#
_cell.length_a   1.000
_cell.length_b   1.000
_cell.length_c   1.000
_cell.angle_alpha   90.00
_cell.angle_beta   90.00
_cell.angle_gamma   90.00
#
_symmetry.space_group_name_H-M   'P 1'
#
loop_
_entity.id
_entity.type
_entity.pdbx_description
1 polymer ?
#
loop_
_entity_poly.entity_id
_entity_poly.type
_entity_poly.pdbx_seq_one_letter_code
_entity_poly.pdbx_strand_id
1 'polypeptide(L)'
;MSYCKSCDNQMQPDWANCPYCSAPLYHATPQALEETNLDIIILKKSLLTGKLVVQFHDPLYRVSEQISFTGGLRNYTVKTASGFALGNLLIQGVTVMSGFHGMIRFQNGTTYSAVLKVGVMGPKGITISDLTDGRSCMVDF
;
A
#
# COMPACT_ATOMS: atom_id res chain seq x y z
N MET A 1 24.32 4.69 3.03
CA MET A 1 24.34 5.92 3.85
C MET A 1 23.03 6.62 3.67
N SER A 2 22.26 6.62 4.74
CA SER A 2 21.09 7.44 5.01
C SER A 2 21.47 8.92 4.87
N TYR A 3 20.73 9.66 4.05
CA TYR A 3 20.78 11.12 4.04
C TYR A 3 19.52 11.62 4.75
N CYS A 4 19.68 12.01 6.02
CA CYS A 4 18.79 12.95 6.68
C CYS A 4 18.87 14.28 5.92
N LYS A 5 17.79 14.67 5.23
CA LYS A 5 17.68 15.98 4.60
C LYS A 5 16.64 16.82 5.34
N SER A 6 17.11 17.46 6.39
CA SER A 6 16.57 18.74 6.86
C SER A 6 17.71 19.51 7.52
N CYS A 7 18.69 19.91 6.70
CA CYS A 7 19.51 21.07 7.00
C CYS A 7 19.21 22.07 5.89
N ASP A 8 18.15 22.84 6.10
CA ASP A 8 17.85 24.00 5.27
C ASP A 8 18.99 25.01 5.47
N ASN A 9 19.61 25.40 4.36
CA ASN A 9 20.41 26.61 4.17
C ASN A 9 21.36 27.02 5.31
N GLN A 10 22.55 26.42 5.41
CA GLN A 10 23.75 27.15 5.81
C GLN A 10 25.04 26.42 5.42
N MET A 11 25.91 27.15 4.73
CA MET A 11 27.29 26.74 4.42
C MET A 11 28.14 26.67 5.70
N GLN A 12 29.23 25.92 5.59
CA GLN A 12 30.51 26.08 6.30
C GLN A 12 30.73 25.33 7.65
N PRO A 13 32.00 25.14 8.07
CA PRO A 13 32.56 23.84 8.41
C PRO A 13 32.98 23.80 9.88
N ASP A 14 32.16 23.27 10.77
CA ASP A 14 32.54 23.18 12.19
C ASP A 14 31.90 21.98 12.90
N TRP A 15 32.00 20.82 12.27
CA TRP A 15 31.58 19.52 12.80
C TRP A 15 32.39 19.06 14.03
N ALA A 16 33.45 19.79 14.41
CA ALA A 16 34.30 19.45 15.55
C ALA A 16 33.69 19.80 16.92
N ASN A 17 32.63 20.63 16.98
CA ASN A 17 32.09 21.12 18.25
C ASN A 17 30.66 20.63 18.58
N CYS A 18 30.17 19.57 17.93
CA CYS A 18 28.88 19.00 18.28
C CYS A 18 29.05 18.01 19.46
N PRO A 19 28.54 18.30 20.67
CA PRO A 19 28.80 17.53 21.89
C PRO A 19 28.12 16.16 21.91
N TYR A 20 27.41 15.78 20.83
CA TYR A 20 26.70 14.50 20.71
C TYR A 20 27.44 13.46 19.85
N CYS A 21 28.67 13.74 19.42
CA CYS A 21 29.49 12.77 18.69
C CYS A 21 30.57 12.17 19.61
N SER A 22 30.22 11.11 20.32
CA SER A 22 31.18 10.16 20.90
C SER A 22 31.15 8.86 20.09
N ALA A 23 32.26 8.53 19.44
CA ALA A 23 32.50 7.29 18.69
C ALA A 23 33.19 6.24 19.59
N PRO A 24 33.64 5.03 19.14
CA PRO A 24 33.19 4.11 18.08
C PRO A 24 33.07 2.63 18.59
N LEU A 25 32.79 1.70 17.67
CA LEU A 25 32.98 0.23 17.75
C LEU A 25 32.03 -0.58 18.65
N TYR A 26 30.96 -1.10 18.06
CA TYR A 26 30.60 -2.53 18.00
C TYR A 26 29.43 -2.64 17.00
N HIS A 27 29.39 -3.72 16.23
CA HIS A 27 28.40 -3.98 15.19
C HIS A 27 26.96 -3.58 15.56
N ALA A 28 26.52 -2.40 15.14
CA ALA A 28 25.10 -2.13 14.94
C ALA A 28 24.84 -2.38 13.45
N THR A 29 24.47 -3.62 13.12
CA THR A 29 23.63 -3.90 11.97
C THR A 29 22.58 -2.79 11.93
N PRO A 30 22.38 -2.06 10.82
CA PRO A 30 21.26 -1.13 10.75
C PRO A 30 20.01 -1.98 10.99
N GLN A 31 19.45 -1.90 12.20
CA GLN A 31 18.11 -2.37 12.45
C GLN A 31 17.28 -1.56 11.49
N ALA A 32 16.85 -2.22 10.42
CA ALA A 32 15.88 -1.69 9.50
C ALA A 32 14.81 -1.04 10.38
N LEU A 33 14.58 0.26 10.16
CA LEU A 33 13.35 0.89 10.60
C LEU A 33 12.27 -0.13 10.19
N GLU A 34 11.63 -0.80 11.15
CA GLU A 34 10.56 -1.75 10.81
C GLU A 34 9.58 -0.91 9.99
N GLU A 35 9.58 -1.09 8.67
CA GLU A 35 8.61 -0.47 7.80
C GLU A 35 7.31 -1.03 8.33
N THR A 36 6.56 -0.25 9.09
CA THR A 36 5.21 -0.61 9.53
C THR A 36 4.18 -0.08 8.54
N ASN A 37 4.62 0.44 7.40
CA ASN A 37 3.74 1.03 6.41
C ASN A 37 3.21 -0.05 5.48
N LEU A 38 1.96 0.12 5.07
CA LEU A 38 1.34 -0.68 4.02
C LEU A 38 1.96 -0.29 2.68
N ASP A 39 2.26 -1.28 1.85
CA ASP A 39 2.78 -1.05 0.50
C ASP A 39 1.93 -1.75 -0.57
N ILE A 40 1.80 -1.09 -1.71
CA ILE A 40 1.03 -1.55 -2.86
C ILE A 40 1.87 -1.31 -4.12
N ILE A 41 2.22 -2.38 -4.82
CA ILE A 41 2.94 -2.31 -6.09
C ILE A 41 2.02 -2.79 -7.21
N ILE A 42 1.86 -1.98 -8.26
CA ILE A 42 1.04 -2.36 -9.41
C ILE A 42 1.81 -3.36 -10.27
N LEU A 43 1.23 -4.55 -10.48
CA LEU A 43 1.82 -5.58 -11.32
C LEU A 43 1.18 -5.61 -12.71
N LYS A 44 -0.14 -5.40 -12.79
CA LYS A 44 -0.86 -5.42 -14.08
C LYS A 44 -2.12 -4.58 -14.03
N LYS A 45 -2.36 -3.83 -15.11
CA LYS A 45 -3.61 -3.11 -15.37
C LYS A 45 -4.12 -3.50 -16.75
N SER A 46 -5.40 -3.87 -16.86
CA SER A 46 -6.07 -4.17 -18.12
C SER A 46 -7.35 -3.36 -18.24
N LEU A 47 -7.39 -2.50 -19.25
CA LEU A 47 -8.52 -1.63 -19.55
C LEU A 47 -9.71 -2.43 -20.09
N LEU A 48 -9.44 -3.34 -21.04
CA LEU A 48 -10.43 -4.19 -21.72
C LEU A 48 -11.23 -5.09 -20.78
N THR A 49 -10.58 -5.63 -19.74
CA THR A 49 -11.21 -6.55 -18.79
C THR A 49 -11.51 -5.88 -17.45
N GLY A 50 -11.20 -4.58 -17.31
CA GLY A 50 -11.26 -3.86 -16.04
C GLY A 50 -10.40 -4.47 -14.94
N LYS A 51 -9.43 -5.35 -15.25
CA LYS A 51 -8.64 -6.10 -14.28
C LYS A 51 -7.47 -5.27 -13.75
N LEU A 52 -7.28 -5.28 -12.43
CA LEU A 52 -6.12 -4.72 -11.74
C LEU A 52 -5.47 -5.80 -10.88
N VAL A 53 -4.16 -5.97 -10.99
CA VAL A 53 -3.38 -6.89 -10.15
C VAL A 53 -2.30 -6.09 -9.45
N VAL A 54 -2.23 -6.22 -8.13
CA VAL A 54 -1.26 -5.54 -7.28
C VAL A 54 -0.56 -6.57 -6.38
N GLN A 55 0.69 -6.28 -6.02
CA GLN A 55 1.33 -6.89 -4.85
C GLN A 55 0.99 -6.03 -3.65
N PHE A 56 0.41 -6.62 -2.61
CA PHE A 56 0.15 -5.95 -1.35
C PHE A 56 1.07 -6.49 -0.28
N HIS A 57 1.68 -5.60 0.49
CA HIS A 57 2.56 -5.95 1.59
C HIS A 57 2.11 -5.23 2.87
N ASP A 58 1.81 -6.02 3.90
CA ASP A 58 1.65 -5.55 5.28
C ASP A 58 2.66 -6.26 6.18
N PRO A 59 3.75 -5.58 6.55
CA PRO A 59 4.78 -6.13 7.41
C PRO A 59 4.31 -6.40 8.85
N LEU A 60 3.30 -5.67 9.35
CA LEU A 60 2.82 -5.82 10.73
C LEU A 60 2.13 -7.18 10.96
N TYR A 61 1.25 -7.59 10.05
CA TYR A 61 0.58 -8.90 10.10
C TYR A 61 1.22 -9.95 9.19
N ARG A 62 2.41 -9.64 8.64
CA ARG A 62 3.15 -10.51 7.71
C ARG A 62 2.32 -10.96 6.51
N VAL A 63 1.47 -10.08 5.99
CA VAL A 63 0.72 -10.32 4.75
C VAL A 63 1.59 -9.90 3.59
N SER A 64 1.83 -10.80 2.63
CA SER A 64 2.48 -10.45 1.37
C SER A 64 1.84 -11.26 0.26
N GLU A 65 0.86 -10.66 -0.41
CA GLU A 65 -0.05 -11.37 -1.30
C GLU A 65 -0.24 -10.60 -2.60
N GLN A 66 -0.25 -11.34 -3.70
CA GLN A 66 -0.68 -10.78 -4.97
C GLN A 66 -2.21 -10.80 -5.02
N ILE A 67 -2.82 -9.63 -5.17
CA ILE A 67 -4.27 -9.43 -5.18
C ILE A 67 -4.72 -9.06 -6.59
N SER A 68 -5.73 -9.76 -7.08
CA SER A 68 -6.39 -9.51 -8.35
C SER A 68 -7.81 -8.98 -8.13
N PHE A 69 -8.04 -7.77 -8.60
CA PHE A 69 -9.34 -7.12 -8.71
C PHE A 69 -9.87 -7.34 -10.13
N THR A 70 -10.98 -8.07 -10.26
CA THR A 70 -11.61 -8.34 -11.57
C THR A 70 -12.95 -7.63 -11.64
N GLY A 71 -13.13 -6.78 -12.65
CA GLY A 71 -14.36 -6.02 -12.84
C GLY A 71 -15.51 -6.88 -13.33
N GLY A 72 -16.66 -6.78 -12.67
CA GLY A 72 -17.97 -7.24 -13.11
C GLY A 72 -18.90 -6.05 -13.42
N LEU A 73 -20.18 -6.33 -13.70
CA LEU A 73 -21.13 -5.30 -14.13
C LEU A 73 -21.43 -4.24 -13.05
N ARG A 74 -21.47 -4.66 -11.77
CA ARG A 74 -21.79 -3.80 -10.61
C ARG A 74 -20.91 -4.08 -9.38
N ASN A 75 -19.90 -4.92 -9.54
CA ASN A 75 -19.00 -5.28 -8.47
C ASN A 75 -17.59 -5.55 -9.01
N TYR A 76 -16.63 -5.62 -8.10
CA TYR A 76 -15.30 -6.10 -8.35
C TYR A 76 -15.02 -7.29 -7.44
N THR A 77 -14.70 -8.44 -8.01
CA THR A 77 -14.30 -9.60 -7.22
C THR A 77 -12.81 -9.52 -6.93
N VAL A 78 -12.45 -9.73 -5.66
CA VAL A 78 -11.08 -9.66 -5.17
C VAL A 78 -10.60 -11.05 -4.78
N LYS A 79 -9.49 -11.48 -5.39
CA LYS A 79 -8.88 -12.79 -5.13
C LYS A 79 -7.38 -12.68 -4.97
N THR A 80 -6.78 -13.61 -4.23
CA THR A 80 -5.32 -13.81 -4.24
C THR A 80 -4.88 -14.48 -5.54
N ALA A 81 -3.56 -14.53 -5.78
CA ALA A 81 -2.99 -15.29 -6.89
C ALA A 81 -3.25 -16.79 -6.81
N SER A 82 -3.37 -17.33 -5.59
CA SER A 82 -3.77 -18.72 -5.35
C SER A 82 -5.26 -18.99 -5.65
N GLY A 83 -6.04 -17.96 -5.98
CA GLY A 83 -7.46 -18.06 -6.30
C GLY A 83 -8.39 -17.96 -5.10
N PHE A 84 -7.85 -17.76 -3.89
CA PHE A 84 -8.65 -17.56 -2.67
C PHE A 84 -9.42 -16.25 -2.77
N ALA A 85 -10.73 -16.29 -2.50
CA ALA A 85 -11.58 -15.11 -2.55
C ALA A 85 -11.41 -14.28 -1.27
N LEU A 86 -10.94 -13.05 -1.42
CA LEU A 86 -10.79 -12.11 -0.29
C LEU A 86 -12.07 -11.34 0.00
N GLY A 87 -12.89 -11.11 -1.03
CA GLY A 87 -14.15 -10.36 -0.91
C GLY A 87 -14.63 -9.80 -2.24
N ASN A 88 -15.63 -8.92 -2.15
CA ASN A 88 -16.15 -8.17 -3.28
C ASN A 88 -16.24 -6.68 -2.93
N LEU A 89 -15.91 -5.82 -3.89
CA LEU A 89 -16.15 -4.39 -3.82
C LEU A 89 -17.45 -4.09 -4.56
N LEU A 90 -18.32 -3.31 -3.93
CA LEU A 90 -19.59 -2.86 -4.49
C LEU A 90 -19.48 -1.41 -4.90
N ILE A 91 -20.32 -1.01 -5.87
CA ILE A 91 -20.36 0.36 -6.36
C ILE A 91 -20.68 1.33 -5.20
N GLN A 92 -19.88 2.39 -5.05
CA GLN A 92 -20.05 3.34 -3.93
C GLN A 92 -21.12 4.40 -4.21
N GLY A 93 -21.68 4.44 -5.43
CA GLY A 93 -22.72 5.37 -5.85
C GLY A 93 -23.62 4.82 -6.94
N VAL A 94 -24.41 5.70 -7.58
CA VAL A 94 -25.34 5.30 -8.65
C VAL A 94 -24.60 4.90 -9.93
N THR A 95 -23.38 5.43 -10.13
CA THR A 95 -22.58 5.24 -11.36
C THR A 95 -21.23 4.58 -11.07
N VAL A 96 -20.69 3.88 -12.06
CA VAL A 96 -19.41 3.12 -11.96
C VAL A 96 -18.22 4.07 -11.71
N MET A 97 -18.33 5.32 -12.13
CA MET A 97 -17.31 6.36 -11.93
C MET A 97 -17.16 6.78 -10.46
N SER A 98 -18.15 6.48 -9.63
CA SER A 98 -18.09 6.74 -8.18
C SER A 98 -17.09 5.82 -7.47
N GLY A 99 -16.54 4.82 -8.17
CA GLY A 99 -15.64 3.83 -7.61
C GLY A 99 -16.38 2.67 -6.94
N PHE A 100 -15.58 1.73 -6.43
CA PHE A 100 -16.05 0.55 -5.73
C PHE A 100 -15.42 0.50 -4.34
N HIS A 101 -16.18 0.05 -3.35
CA HIS A 101 -15.73 -0.08 -1.97
C HIS A 101 -16.18 -1.43 -1.40
N GLY A 102 -15.36 -2.00 -0.53
CA GLY A 102 -15.72 -3.20 0.20
C GLY A 102 -14.62 -3.64 1.14
N MET A 103 -14.93 -4.66 1.94
CA MET A 103 -13.98 -5.28 2.84
C MET A 103 -13.31 -6.47 2.16
N ILE A 104 -12.01 -6.62 2.38
CA ILE A 104 -11.23 -7.78 1.98
C ILE A 104 -10.68 -8.46 3.23
N ARG A 105 -10.79 -9.79 3.29
CA ARG A 105 -10.33 -10.59 4.43
C ARG A 105 -9.34 -11.64 3.99
N PHE A 106 -8.18 -11.65 4.63
CA PHE A 106 -7.12 -12.62 4.37
C PHE A 106 -7.29 -13.88 5.21
N GLN A 107 -6.56 -14.93 4.84
CA GLN A 107 -6.63 -16.24 5.48
C GLN A 107 -6.17 -16.21 6.95
N ASN A 108 -5.22 -15.32 7.28
CA ASN A 108 -4.78 -15.08 8.67
C ASN A 108 -5.83 -14.33 9.51
N GLY A 109 -6.98 -13.97 8.92
CA GLY A 109 -8.08 -13.30 9.60
C GLY A 109 -8.03 -11.78 9.55
N THR A 110 -6.96 -11.16 9.04
CA THR A 110 -6.87 -9.70 8.95
C THR A 110 -7.84 -9.14 7.93
N THR A 111 -8.40 -7.98 8.25
CA THR A 111 -9.46 -7.34 7.47
C THR A 111 -9.06 -5.93 7.09
N TYR A 112 -9.21 -5.62 5.81
CA TYR A 112 -8.91 -4.31 5.27
C TYR A 112 -10.13 -3.77 4.53
N SER A 113 -10.28 -2.45 4.53
CA SER A 113 -11.17 -1.74 3.63
C SER A 113 -10.41 -1.44 2.34
N ALA A 114 -10.99 -1.78 1.20
CA ALA A 114 -10.43 -1.45 -0.11
C ALA A 114 -11.39 -0.53 -0.87
N VAL A 115 -10.85 0.55 -1.43
CA VAL A 115 -11.53 1.48 -2.31
C VAL A 115 -10.84 1.46 -3.66
N LEU A 116 -11.54 1.06 -4.71
CA LEU A 116 -11.07 1.07 -6.08
C LEU A 116 -11.67 2.26 -6.82
N LYS A 117 -10.84 3.22 -7.21
CA LYS A 117 -11.24 4.34 -8.06
C LYS A 117 -11.29 3.88 -9.51
N VAL A 118 -12.40 4.14 -10.19
CA VAL A 118 -12.62 3.76 -11.59
C VAL A 118 -13.02 5.00 -12.38
N GLY A 119 -12.43 5.18 -13.56
CA GLY A 119 -12.81 6.23 -14.50
C GLY A 119 -13.31 5.67 -15.84
N VAL A 120 -13.50 6.57 -16.81
CA VAL A 120 -13.97 6.23 -18.18
C VAL A 120 -13.18 5.10 -18.81
N MET A 121 -11.89 5.04 -18.52
CA MET A 121 -10.97 4.02 -19.04
C MET A 121 -10.62 2.98 -17.97
N GLY A 122 -11.54 2.57 -17.09
CA GLY A 122 -11.29 1.52 -16.10
C GLY A 122 -10.55 2.00 -14.83
N PRO A 123 -9.87 1.10 -14.09
CA PRO A 123 -9.24 1.44 -12.82
C PRO A 123 -8.24 2.61 -12.92
N LYS A 124 -8.25 3.51 -11.94
CA LYS A 124 -7.39 4.70 -11.86
C LYS A 124 -6.66 4.86 -10.52
N GLY A 125 -7.06 4.09 -9.52
CA GLY A 125 -6.43 4.17 -8.23
C GLY A 125 -6.99 3.12 -7.30
N ILE A 126 -6.20 2.77 -6.30
CA ILE A 126 -6.62 1.89 -5.23
C ILE A 126 -6.14 2.41 -3.90
N THR A 127 -7.01 2.33 -2.91
CA THR A 127 -6.69 2.58 -1.50
C THR A 127 -7.01 1.31 -0.72
N ILE A 128 -6.06 0.85 0.09
CA ILE A 128 -6.28 -0.24 1.05
C ILE A 128 -5.96 0.32 2.43
N SER A 129 -6.90 0.17 3.36
CA SER A 129 -6.80 0.65 4.74
C SER A 129 -7.02 -0.51 5.69
N ASP A 130 -6.15 -0.68 6.68
CA ASP A 130 -6.42 -1.58 7.80
C ASP A 130 -7.54 -0.99 8.65
N LEU A 131 -8.55 -1.81 8.94
CA LEU A 131 -9.69 -1.44 9.78
C LEU A 131 -9.36 -1.46 11.27
N THR A 132 -8.26 -2.08 11.66
CA THR A 132 -7.86 -2.30 13.05
C THR A 132 -7.05 -1.13 13.59
N ASP A 133 -6.04 -0.69 12.83
CA ASP A 133 -5.10 0.36 13.25
C ASP A 133 -5.19 1.66 12.42
N GLY A 134 -5.97 1.67 11.34
CA GLY A 134 -6.22 2.83 10.49
C GLY A 134 -5.09 3.16 9.51
N ARG A 135 -4.01 2.36 9.42
CA ARG A 135 -2.97 2.55 8.40
C ARG A 135 -3.59 2.38 7.01
N SER A 136 -3.15 3.20 6.06
CA SER A 136 -3.65 3.13 4.70
C SER A 136 -2.55 3.35 3.68
N CYS A 137 -2.62 2.64 2.56
CA CYS A 137 -1.80 2.89 1.39
C CYS A 137 -2.69 3.22 0.20
N MET A 138 -2.30 4.23 -0.56
CA MET A 138 -3.01 4.68 -1.75
C MET A 138 -2.04 4.78 -2.91
N VAL A 139 -2.45 4.25 -4.05
CA VAL A 139 -1.74 4.37 -5.32
C VAL A 139 -2.71 4.83 -6.39
N ASP A 140 -2.41 5.96 -7.03
CA ASP A 140 -3.14 6.51 -8.17
C ASP A 140 -2.33 6.34 -9.46
N PHE A 141 -2.99 6.14 -10.60
CA PHE A 141 -2.36 5.77 -11.89
C PHE A 141 -3.26 5.95 -13.13
#